data_AF-A0A016V3K1-F1
#
_entry.id   AF-A0A016V3K1-F1
#
_cell.length_a   1.000
_cell.length_b   1.000
_cell.length_c   1.000
_cell.angle_alpha   90.00
_cell.angle_beta   90.00
_cell.angle_gamma   90.00
#
_symmetry.space_group_name_H-M   'P 1'
#
loop_
_entity.id
_entity.type
_entity.pdbx_description
1 polymer ?
#
loop_
_entity_poly.entity_id
_entity_poly.type
_entity_poly.pdbx_seq_one_letter_code
_entity_poly.pdbx_strand_id
1 'polypeptide(L)'
;MTHSGPGENLFAIGGHYSVEQIAETAIKVWAEEISQQGLLALDLWAINVGHATQVLWGETESVGCGIIQCDNGNSMAVCQYYPM
;
A
#
# COMPACT_ATOMS: atom_id res chain seq x y z
N MET A 1 13.34 15.81 -9.85
CA MET A 1 12.63 14.94 -10.82
C MET A 1 11.16 15.09 -10.52
N THR A 2 10.35 15.64 -11.44
CA THR A 2 8.90 15.70 -11.25
C THR A 2 8.34 14.34 -11.67
N HIS A 3 8.00 13.49 -10.69
CA HIS A 3 7.26 12.27 -10.95
C HIS A 3 5.89 12.66 -11.52
N SER A 4 5.57 12.17 -12.73
CA SER A 4 4.30 12.48 -13.40
C SER A 4 3.40 11.26 -13.32
N GLY A 5 2.82 11.03 -12.15
CA GLY A 5 1.93 9.91 -11.88
C GLY A 5 1.59 9.81 -10.39
N PRO A 6 0.47 9.16 -10.04
CA PRO A 6 0.13 8.89 -8.65
C PRO A 6 1.18 7.97 -8.01
N GLY A 7 1.32 8.02 -6.70
CA GLY A 7 2.01 6.94 -5.97
C GLY A 7 1.17 5.68 -5.96
N GLU A 8 1.78 4.54 -5.64
CA GLU A 8 1.13 3.25 -5.73
C GLU A 8 1.62 2.29 -4.64
N ASN A 9 0.67 1.63 -3.97
CA ASN A 9 0.92 0.47 -3.12
C ASN A 9 0.29 -0.77 -3.74
N LEU A 10 1.01 -1.89 -3.68
CA LEU A 10 0.58 -3.19 -4.17
C LEU A 10 0.54 -4.20 -3.02
N PHE A 11 -0.46 -5.07 -3.04
CA PHE A 11 -0.56 -6.21 -2.14
C PHE A 11 -0.99 -7.43 -2.94
N ALA A 12 -0.34 -8.57 -2.71
CA ALA A 12 -0.70 -9.84 -3.34
C ALA A 12 -0.60 -10.98 -2.33
N ILE A 13 -1.59 -11.86 -2.34
CA ILE A 13 -1.65 -13.05 -1.49
C ILE A 13 -2.14 -14.25 -2.31
N GLY A 14 -1.60 -15.44 -2.04
CA GLY A 14 -2.08 -16.68 -2.64
C GLY A 14 -3.38 -17.13 -1.98
N GLY A 15 -4.38 -17.49 -2.79
CA GLY A 15 -5.70 -17.90 -2.34
C GLY A 15 -6.82 -17.00 -2.85
N HIS A 16 -8.05 -17.46 -2.63
CA HIS A 16 -9.26 -16.71 -2.92
C HIS A 16 -9.85 -16.16 -1.63
N TYR A 17 -9.99 -14.84 -1.58
CA TYR A 17 -10.49 -14.10 -0.42
C TYR A 17 -11.57 -13.13 -0.87
N SER A 18 -12.44 -12.73 0.06
CA SER A 18 -13.39 -11.66 -0.22
C SER A 18 -12.67 -10.33 -0.44
N VAL A 19 -13.32 -9.42 -1.17
CA VAL A 19 -12.79 -8.07 -1.44
C VAL A 19 -12.48 -7.35 -0.13
N GLU A 20 -13.36 -7.49 0.87
CA GLU A 20 -13.23 -6.90 2.20
C GLU A 20 -11.98 -7.43 2.93
N GLN A 21 -11.77 -8.75 2.94
CA GLN A 21 -10.59 -9.37 3.56
C GLN A 21 -9.29 -8.89 2.92
N ILE A 22 -9.27 -8.76 1.59
CA ILE A 22 -8.09 -8.30 0.86
C ILE A 22 -7.83 -6.82 1.20
N ALA A 23 -8.87 -5.99 1.20
CA ALA A 23 -8.76 -4.57 1.54
C ALA A 23 -8.21 -4.37 2.96
N GLU A 24 -8.80 -5.03 3.96
CA GLU A 24 -8.36 -4.94 5.35
C GLU A 24 -6.92 -5.43 5.52
N THR A 25 -6.58 -6.57 4.91
CA THR A 25 -5.24 -7.14 5.02
C THR A 25 -4.19 -6.24 4.36
N ALA A 26 -4.46 -5.74 3.16
CA ALA A 26 -3.54 -4.86 2.42
C ALA A 26 -3.19 -3.60 3.22
N ILE A 27 -4.20 -2.86 3.69
CA ILE A 27 -4.00 -1.64 4.49
C ILE A 27 -3.26 -1.95 5.79
N LYS A 28 -3.63 -3.06 6.46
CA LYS A 28 -2.99 -3.46 7.70
C LYS A 28 -1.50 -3.72 7.52
N VAL A 29 -1.11 -4.55 6.55
CA VAL A 29 0.31 -4.90 6.37
C VAL A 29 1.14 -3.71 5.91
N TRP A 30 0.57 -2.82 5.09
CA TRP A 30 1.24 -1.58 4.71
C TRP A 30 1.46 -0.68 5.91
N ALA A 31 0.45 -0.44 6.75
CA ALA A 31 0.58 0.42 7.93
C ALA A 31 1.51 -0.17 9.01
N GLU A 32 1.55 -1.49 9.14
CA GLU A 32 2.38 -2.19 10.12
C GLU A 32 3.89 -2.09 9.86
N GLU A 33 4.34 -1.67 8.67
CA GLU A 33 5.78 -1.46 8.41
C GLU A 33 6.40 -0.46 9.41
N ILE A 34 5.66 0.57 9.81
CA ILE A 34 6.10 1.55 10.83
C ILE A 34 6.20 0.92 12.21
N SER A 35 5.30 0.00 12.55
CA SER A 35 5.35 -0.67 13.85
C SER A 35 6.61 -1.53 13.99
N GLN A 36 7.10 -2.07 12.89
CA GLN A 36 8.29 -2.92 12.86
C GLN A 36 9.58 -2.10 12.85
N GLN A 37 9.59 -0.95 12.17
CA GLN A 37 10.80 -0.15 11.95
C GLN A 37 10.90 1.09 12.87
N GLY A 38 9.79 1.51 13.48
CA GLY A 38 9.67 2.74 14.27
C GLY A 38 9.50 4.01 13.43
N LEU A 39 8.98 5.08 14.02
CA LEU A 39 8.71 6.34 13.30
C LEU A 39 9.97 6.97 12.68
N LEU A 40 11.14 6.79 13.29
CA LEU A 40 12.41 7.27 12.76
C LEU A 40 12.79 6.62 11.42
N ALA A 41 12.25 5.45 11.11
CA ALA A 41 12.53 4.77 9.85
C ALA A 41 11.90 5.47 8.64
N LEU A 42 10.84 6.28 8.86
CA LEU A 42 10.23 7.12 7.83
C LEU A 42 11.20 8.21 7.37
N ASP A 43 11.90 8.85 8.30
CA ASP A 43 12.86 9.92 7.99
C ASP A 43 14.15 9.39 7.33
N LEU A 44 14.50 8.13 7.59
CA LEU A 44 15.73 7.50 7.10
C LEU A 44 15.56 6.76 5.78
N TRP A 45 14.36 6.77 5.18
CA TRP A 45 14.05 5.98 3.98
C TRP A 45 14.51 4.53 4.12
N ALA A 46 14.23 3.95 5.30
CA ALA A 46 14.67 2.59 5.59
C ALA A 46 14.08 1.60 4.57
N ILE A 47 14.77 0.48 4.37
CA ILE A 47 14.24 -0.59 3.52
C ILE A 47 12.93 -1.10 4.15
N ASN A 48 11.90 -1.33 3.33
CA ASN A 48 10.58 -1.85 3.73
C ASN A 48 9.72 -0.92 4.61
N VAL A 49 9.76 0.41 4.39
CA VAL A 49 8.74 1.34 4.94
C VAL A 49 7.96 2.10 3.87
N GLY A 50 8.18 1.77 2.60
CA GLY A 50 7.65 2.54 1.47
C GLY A 50 6.13 2.51 1.38
N HIS A 51 5.49 1.41 1.78
CA HIS A 51 4.02 1.36 1.76
C HIS A 51 3.46 2.22 2.89
N ALA A 52 4.07 2.17 4.08
CA ALA A 52 3.63 2.96 5.21
C ALA A 52 3.86 4.46 5.02
N THR A 53 4.99 4.88 4.44
CA THR A 53 5.22 6.30 4.10
C THR A 53 4.13 6.80 3.17
N GLN A 54 3.73 5.99 2.18
CA GLN A 54 2.66 6.36 1.25
C GLN A 54 1.28 6.45 1.94
N VAL A 55 0.94 5.50 2.82
CA VAL A 55 -0.33 5.50 3.56
C VAL A 55 -0.44 6.70 4.50
N LEU A 56 0.68 7.14 5.09
CA LEU A 56 0.72 8.26 6.02
C LEU A 56 1.13 9.59 5.38
N TRP A 57 1.21 9.66 4.04
CA TRP A 57 1.68 10.84 3.35
C TRP A 57 0.68 11.99 3.50
N GLY A 58 1.02 12.98 4.33
CA GLY A 58 0.11 14.07 4.71
C GLY A 58 -0.29 15.00 3.56
N GLU A 59 0.44 14.97 2.43
CA GLU A 59 0.11 15.74 1.23
C GLU A 59 -0.81 14.98 0.27
N THR A 60 -1.08 13.69 0.49
CA THR A 60 -2.05 12.96 -0.32
C THR A 60 -3.46 13.46 -0.04
N GLU A 61 -4.19 13.84 -1.09
CA GLU A 61 -5.55 14.37 -1.00
C GLU A 61 -6.62 13.34 -1.41
N SER A 62 -6.24 12.38 -2.24
CA SER A 62 -7.14 11.38 -2.80
C SER A 62 -6.47 10.02 -2.92
N VAL A 63 -7.27 8.98 -2.70
CA VAL A 63 -6.87 7.58 -2.86
C VAL A 63 -7.96 6.82 -3.60
N GLY A 64 -7.56 5.96 -4.54
CA GLY A 64 -8.43 5.04 -5.24
C GLY A 64 -7.82 3.64 -5.25
N CYS A 65 -8.62 2.62 -4.95
CA CYS A 65 -8.14 1.25 -4.88
C CYS A 65 -8.94 0.31 -5.79
N GLY A 66 -8.25 -0.69 -6.35
CA GLY A 66 -8.82 -1.79 -7.11
C GLY A 66 -8.38 -3.13 -6.54
N ILE A 67 -9.29 -4.09 -6.49
CA ILE A 67 -9.03 -5.44 -6.00
C ILE A 67 -9.45 -6.43 -7.08
N ILE A 68 -8.59 -7.42 -7.33
CA ILE A 68 -8.83 -8.46 -8.32
C ILE A 68 -8.49 -9.84 -7.76
N GLN A 69 -9.31 -10.81 -8.17
CA GLN A 69 -8.99 -12.22 -8.03
C GLN A 69 -8.37 -12.69 -9.35
N CYS A 70 -7.09 -13.02 -9.32
CA CYS A 70 -6.31 -13.39 -10.50
C CYS A 70 -6.58 -14.85 -10.90
N ASP A 71 -6.48 -15.14 -12.19
CA ASP A 71 -6.69 -16.50 -12.75
C ASP A 71 -5.66 -17.53 -12.26
N ASN A 72 -4.53 -17.08 -11.73
CA ASN A 72 -3.49 -17.94 -11.15
C ASN A 72 -3.77 -18.33 -9.68
N GLY A 73 -4.95 -18.01 -9.15
CA GLY A 73 -5.35 -18.35 -7.79
C GLY A 73 -4.85 -17.37 -6.72
N ASN A 74 -4.31 -16.21 -7.12
CA ASN A 74 -3.94 -15.13 -6.20
C ASN A 74 -5.05 -14.08 -6.09
N SER A 75 -5.05 -13.35 -4.99
CA SER A 75 -5.78 -12.09 -4.82
C SER A 75 -4.80 -10.92 -4.81
N MET A 76 -5.14 -9.81 -5.45
CA MET A 76 -4.30 -8.61 -5.50
C MET A 76 -5.12 -7.35 -5.18
N ALA A 77 -4.51 -6.41 -4.46
CA ALA A 77 -4.99 -5.05 -4.29
C ALA A 77 -3.95 -4.05 -4.80
N VAL A 78 -4.44 -2.99 -5.43
CA VAL A 78 -3.67 -1.84 -5.87
C VAL A 78 -4.36 -0.59 -5.33
N CYS A 79 -3.61 0.31 -4.70
CA CYS A 79 -4.11 1.62 -4.32
C CYS A 79 -3.20 2.71 -4.91
N GLN A 80 -3.81 3.70 -5.55
CA GLN A 80 -3.12 4.85 -6.12
C GLN A 80 -3.44 6.12 -5.31
N TYR A 81 -2.42 6.95 -5.09
CA TYR A 81 -2.45 8.11 -4.19
C TYR A 81 -2.08 9.38 -4.97
N TYR A 82 -2.87 10.44 -4.81
CA TYR A 82 -2.63 11.73 -5.49
C TYR A 82 -3.01 12.94 -4.62
N PRO A 83 -2.21 14.03 -4.62
CA PRO A 83 -0.85 14.10 -5.14
C PRO A 83 0.11 13.25 -4.31
N MET A 84 1.34 13.11 -4.80
CA MET A 84 2.43 12.39 -4.13
C MET A 84 3.68 13.24 -4.09
#